data_AF-A0A1Z7WS51-F1
#
_entry.id   AF-A0A1Z7WS51-F1
#
_cell.length_a   1.000
_cell.length_b   1.000
_cell.length_c   1.000
_cell.angle_alpha   90.00
_cell.angle_beta   90.00
_cell.angle_gamma   90.00
#
_symmetry.space_group_name_H-M   'P 1'
#
loop_
_entity.id
_entity.type
_entity.pdbx_description
1 polymer ?
#
loop_
_entity_poly.entity_id
_entity_poly.type
_entity_poly.pdbx_seq_one_letter_code
_entity_poly.pdbx_strand_id
1 'polypeptide(L)'
;MFRFVYLIVATLITPSLFATTFDLADETTRIVGHNIIVYSHEEDTLLDIARRFDLGYGEIVNANPNLDPWLPGEGKKVLVPNRFILPDTAKKGIVINLAEMRLYYYPVRKKGQPQQVITHPLGVGREGWTTPLGKTRIIQKKKDPTWTPPASIHAEHIEKGDPLPKVVPAGPDNPLGAYAMRLAMPGYLLHGTNRPYGVGLRVSHGCIRLFPEDIEHLFGIVPVNTPVEILYQPYKAALHENILYIEAHEIQNDIDSREGNNMTPMVAAILDAQDQMLSDDDWPFAEDVVRKHHGIVTKINQQEGDFVEDVWFVHGGVNQEAKSKMTQALTTLNSGDYFWPIQGGAIGEVLVGPFDDEHQAEQMAREVNRLTDMPVWTVKVSSDAL
;
A
#
# COMPACT_ATOMS: atom_id res chain seq x y z
N MET A 1 59.05 8.49 10.02
CA MET A 1 58.00 7.48 9.80
C MET A 1 57.01 7.54 10.96
N PHE A 2 55.91 8.28 10.83
CA PHE A 2 54.78 8.17 11.74
C PHE A 2 53.50 8.06 10.91
N ARG A 3 52.75 6.99 11.18
CA ARG A 3 51.62 6.48 10.42
C ARG A 3 50.40 7.40 10.56
N PHE A 4 49.77 7.71 9.44
CA PHE A 4 48.41 8.25 9.38
C PHE A 4 47.43 7.21 9.93
N VAL A 5 46.64 7.59 10.93
CA VAL A 5 45.45 6.85 11.35
C VAL A 5 44.31 7.31 10.43
N TYR A 6 43.85 6.43 9.56
CA TYR A 6 42.62 6.64 8.80
C TYR A 6 41.43 6.50 9.76
N LEU A 7 40.66 7.57 9.88
CA LEU A 7 39.35 7.53 10.52
C LEU A 7 38.41 6.70 9.63
N ILE A 8 37.82 5.66 10.21
CA ILE A 8 36.80 4.82 9.57
C ILE A 8 35.55 5.68 9.34
N VAL A 9 35.17 5.86 8.07
CA VAL A 9 33.89 6.43 7.68
C VAL A 9 32.80 5.46 8.12
N ALA A 10 31.95 5.87 9.04
CA ALA A 10 30.72 5.17 9.36
C ALA A 10 29.79 5.28 8.14
N THR A 11 29.60 4.16 7.43
CA THR A 11 28.54 4.03 6.44
C THR A 11 27.19 4.11 7.14
N LEU A 12 26.56 5.28 7.10
CA LEU A 12 25.13 5.43 7.36
C LEU A 12 24.39 4.58 6.33
N ILE A 13 23.81 3.46 6.79
CA ILE A 13 22.84 2.71 6.01
C ILE A 13 21.60 3.59 5.96
N THR A 14 21.42 4.34 4.87
CA THR A 14 20.16 5.04 4.60
C THR A 14 19.10 3.97 4.33
N PRO A 15 17.99 3.91 5.08
CA PRO A 15 16.90 3.01 4.74
C PRO A 15 16.37 3.31 3.34
N SER A 16 16.03 2.26 2.59
CA SER A 16 15.52 2.35 1.23
C SER A 16 14.26 3.23 1.15
N LEU A 17 14.20 4.08 0.13
CA LEU A 17 13.35 5.29 0.07
C LEU A 17 11.92 5.04 -0.45
N PHE A 18 11.42 3.81 -0.45
CA PHE A 18 10.27 3.41 -1.28
C PHE A 18 8.92 3.29 -0.57
N ALA A 19 8.87 3.33 0.75
CA ALA A 19 7.67 2.98 1.51
C ALA A 19 6.72 4.14 1.81
N THR A 20 5.42 3.88 1.73
CA THR A 20 4.40 4.80 2.21
C THR A 20 4.38 4.82 3.73
N THR A 21 4.74 5.96 4.30
CA THR A 21 4.84 6.16 5.75
C THR A 21 3.96 7.31 6.17
N PHE A 22 3.16 7.15 7.22
CA PHE A 22 2.33 8.22 7.78
C PHE A 22 2.74 8.50 9.24
N ASP A 23 2.77 9.77 9.60
CA ASP A 23 2.83 10.20 11.00
C ASP A 23 1.40 10.21 11.58
N LEU A 24 1.22 9.54 12.71
CA LEU A 24 -0.05 9.55 13.44
C LEU A 24 -0.10 10.77 14.36
N ALA A 25 -1.17 11.56 14.26
CA ALA A 25 -1.37 12.74 15.10
C ALA A 25 -1.43 12.37 16.59
N ASP A 26 -2.11 11.26 16.91
CA ASP A 26 -2.24 10.72 18.26
C ASP A 26 -2.53 9.20 18.26
N GLU A 27 -2.71 8.65 19.46
CA GLU A 27 -2.98 7.21 19.65
C GLU A 27 -4.37 6.79 19.13
N THR A 28 -5.30 7.73 18.93
CA THR A 28 -6.65 7.48 18.42
C THR A 28 -6.76 7.58 16.90
N THR A 29 -5.77 8.19 16.24
CA THR A 29 -5.73 8.37 14.77
C THR A 29 -5.92 7.05 14.04
N ARG A 30 -7.04 6.88 13.34
CA ARG A 30 -7.30 5.68 12.53
C ARG A 30 -7.46 5.94 11.04
N ILE A 31 -7.53 7.18 10.60
CA ILE A 31 -7.57 7.52 9.18
C ILE A 31 -6.25 8.18 8.80
N VAL A 32 -5.63 7.70 7.72
CA VAL A 32 -4.39 8.23 7.17
C VAL A 32 -4.49 8.30 5.64
N GLY A 33 -3.69 9.18 5.03
CA GLY A 33 -3.66 9.34 3.59
C GLY A 33 -4.90 10.00 3.01
N HIS A 34 -4.93 10.10 1.70
CA HIS A 34 -5.97 10.78 0.94
C HIS A 34 -6.11 10.16 -0.45
N ASN A 35 -7.26 10.37 -1.07
CA ASN A 35 -7.51 9.90 -2.42
C ASN A 35 -7.11 10.99 -3.42
N ILE A 36 -6.65 10.56 -4.59
CA ILE A 36 -6.36 11.45 -5.72
C ILE A 36 -6.93 10.86 -7.00
N ILE A 37 -7.20 11.72 -7.97
CA ILE A 37 -7.48 11.30 -9.34
C ILE A 37 -6.22 11.52 -10.16
N VAL A 38 -5.73 10.47 -10.78
CA VAL A 38 -4.65 10.47 -11.79
C VAL A 38 -5.28 10.39 -13.17
N TYR A 39 -4.68 11.07 -14.15
CA TYR A 39 -5.03 10.93 -15.56
C TYR A 39 -3.99 10.06 -16.26
N SER A 40 -4.40 8.88 -16.76
CA SER A 40 -3.48 7.89 -17.34
C SER A 40 -2.91 8.33 -18.69
N HIS A 41 -1.68 7.93 -18.99
CA HIS A 41 -1.07 8.00 -20.32
C HIS A 41 -1.47 6.79 -21.18
N GLU A 42 -1.11 6.79 -22.47
CA GLU A 42 -1.49 5.74 -23.43
C GLU A 42 -0.91 4.37 -23.04
N GLU A 43 0.32 4.35 -22.53
CA GLU A 43 1.09 3.16 -22.16
C GLU A 43 0.92 2.70 -20.71
N ASP A 44 0.22 3.47 -19.88
CA ASP A 44 0.04 3.14 -18.46
C ASP A 44 -0.86 1.91 -18.31
N THR A 45 -0.49 1.01 -17.40
CA THR A 45 -1.43 0.04 -16.81
C THR A 45 -1.93 0.55 -15.45
N LEU A 46 -3.08 0.06 -14.97
CA LEU A 46 -3.51 0.37 -13.60
C LEU A 46 -2.49 -0.12 -12.57
N LEU A 47 -1.77 -1.20 -12.86
CA LEU A 47 -0.75 -1.73 -11.98
C LEU A 47 0.49 -0.84 -11.90
N ASP A 48 0.89 -0.21 -13.01
CA ASP A 48 2.02 0.73 -13.02
C ASP A 48 1.73 1.96 -12.16
N ILE A 49 0.52 2.49 -12.30
CA ILE A 49 -0.01 3.56 -11.43
C ILE A 49 -0.02 3.06 -9.98
N ALA A 50 -0.68 1.93 -9.70
CA ALA A 50 -0.81 1.38 -8.35
C ALA A 50 0.54 1.21 -7.64
N ARG A 51 1.52 0.61 -8.31
CA ARG A 51 2.85 0.36 -7.74
C ARG A 51 3.58 1.67 -7.42
N ARG A 52 3.37 2.74 -8.20
CA ARG A 52 3.93 4.07 -7.88
C ARG A 52 3.38 4.63 -6.57
N PHE A 53 2.10 4.40 -6.34
CA PHE A 53 1.38 4.84 -5.14
C PHE A 53 1.36 3.79 -4.03
N ASP A 54 2.20 2.74 -4.13
CA ASP A 54 2.32 1.67 -3.13
C ASP A 54 0.96 0.98 -2.86
N LEU A 55 0.24 0.70 -3.94
CA LEU A 55 -1.03 -0.02 -3.97
C LEU A 55 -0.87 -1.37 -4.70
N GLY A 56 -1.63 -2.36 -4.25
CA GLY A 56 -1.76 -3.66 -4.88
C GLY A 56 -2.77 -3.64 -6.02
N TYR A 57 -2.74 -4.70 -6.84
CA TYR A 57 -3.66 -4.87 -7.96
C TYR A 57 -5.14 -4.78 -7.54
N GLY A 58 -5.54 -5.48 -6.48
CA GLY A 58 -6.93 -5.47 -6.01
C GLY A 58 -7.42 -4.08 -5.60
N GLU A 59 -6.58 -3.30 -4.92
CA GLU A 59 -6.92 -1.94 -4.46
C GLU A 59 -7.24 -1.01 -5.64
N ILE A 60 -6.39 -0.98 -6.67
CA ILE A 60 -6.60 -0.09 -7.82
C ILE A 60 -7.74 -0.54 -8.72
N VAL A 61 -7.91 -1.86 -8.94
CA VAL A 61 -8.94 -2.39 -9.84
C VAL A 61 -10.32 -2.28 -9.22
N ASN A 62 -10.45 -2.59 -7.92
CA ASN A 62 -11.73 -2.50 -7.23
C ASN A 62 -12.21 -1.04 -7.13
N ALA A 63 -11.29 -0.08 -7.01
CA ALA A 63 -11.61 1.34 -7.03
C ALA A 63 -12.00 1.87 -8.42
N ASN A 64 -11.64 1.15 -9.50
CA ASN A 64 -11.86 1.57 -10.88
C ASN A 64 -12.53 0.48 -11.74
N PRO A 65 -13.74 0.01 -11.38
CA PRO A 65 -14.36 -1.16 -12.00
C PRO A 65 -14.72 -1.01 -13.49
N ASN A 66 -14.69 0.22 -14.00
CA ASN A 66 -15.04 0.55 -15.39
C ASN A 66 -13.82 0.71 -16.31
N LEU A 67 -12.60 0.54 -15.79
CA LEU A 67 -11.36 0.68 -16.55
C LEU A 67 -10.74 -0.69 -16.82
N ASP A 68 -10.10 -0.84 -17.97
CA ASP A 68 -9.28 -2.01 -18.27
C ASP A 68 -7.98 -1.95 -17.43
N PRO A 69 -7.66 -2.97 -16.62
CA PRO A 69 -6.45 -2.97 -15.79
C PRO A 69 -5.13 -2.91 -16.57
N TRP A 70 -5.11 -3.38 -17.81
CA TRP A 70 -3.92 -3.50 -18.65
C TRP A 70 -3.83 -2.41 -19.71
N LEU A 71 -4.94 -1.76 -20.05
CA LEU A 71 -4.96 -0.68 -21.02
C LEU A 71 -6.11 0.30 -20.72
N PRO A 72 -6.03 1.10 -19.62
CA PRO A 72 -7.00 2.15 -19.33
C PRO A 72 -7.14 3.12 -20.51
N GLY A 73 -6.04 3.44 -21.18
CA GLY A 73 -5.95 4.38 -22.30
C GLY A 73 -5.67 5.82 -21.85
N GLU A 74 -5.33 6.68 -22.81
CA GLU A 74 -4.93 8.07 -22.53
C GLU A 74 -6.08 8.92 -21.96
N GLY A 75 -5.75 9.76 -20.98
CA GLY A 75 -6.65 10.75 -20.37
C GLY A 75 -7.78 10.15 -19.53
N LYS A 76 -7.73 8.86 -19.15
CA LYS A 76 -8.76 8.30 -18.26
C LYS A 76 -8.52 8.72 -16.83
N LYS A 77 -9.62 9.07 -16.16
CA LYS A 77 -9.63 9.33 -14.71
C LYS A 77 -9.47 8.01 -13.97
N VAL A 78 -8.35 7.87 -13.26
CA VAL A 78 -8.04 6.75 -12.37
C VAL A 78 -8.09 7.25 -10.94
N LEU A 79 -9.01 6.70 -10.14
CA LEU A 79 -9.02 6.92 -8.70
C LEU A 79 -7.88 6.11 -8.05
N VAL A 80 -7.01 6.79 -7.31
CA VAL A 80 -5.96 6.17 -6.51
C VAL A 80 -6.43 6.20 -5.03
N PRO A 81 -6.89 5.05 -4.47
CA PRO A 81 -7.45 4.98 -3.14
C PRO A 81 -6.36 4.95 -2.05
N ASN A 82 -5.57 6.02 -1.92
CA ASN A 82 -4.46 6.12 -0.96
C ASN A 82 -4.89 6.66 0.42
N ARG A 83 -6.19 6.59 0.74
CA ARG A 83 -6.73 6.77 2.09
C ARG A 83 -7.02 5.42 2.71
N PHE A 84 -6.64 5.24 3.96
CA PHE A 84 -6.85 3.99 4.70
C PHE A 84 -7.47 4.24 6.06
N ILE A 85 -8.42 3.40 6.46
CA ILE A 85 -8.75 3.21 7.86
C ILE A 85 -7.79 2.15 8.41
N LEU A 86 -6.91 2.49 9.34
CA LEU A 86 -6.00 1.56 10.00
C LEU A 86 -6.79 0.45 10.71
N PRO A 87 -6.37 -0.82 10.68
CA PRO A 87 -7.04 -1.91 11.40
C PRO A 87 -7.23 -1.60 12.89
N ASP A 88 -8.34 -2.07 13.46
CA ASP A 88 -8.62 -1.89 14.88
C ASP A 88 -7.84 -2.91 15.71
N THR A 89 -6.60 -2.56 16.03
CA THR A 89 -5.71 -3.37 16.85
C THR A 89 -4.65 -2.49 17.53
N ALA A 90 -3.85 -3.10 18.39
CA ALA A 90 -2.64 -2.49 18.92
C ALA A 90 -1.70 -2.06 17.78
N LYS A 91 -1.41 -0.76 17.71
CA LYS A 91 -0.46 -0.14 16.78
C LYS A 91 0.99 -0.49 17.12
N LYS A 92 1.36 -1.77 17.04
CA LYS A 92 2.66 -2.29 17.49
C LYS A 92 3.15 -3.44 16.60
N GLY A 93 4.39 -3.31 16.13
CA GLY A 93 4.99 -4.35 15.30
C GLY A 93 4.29 -4.42 13.95
N ILE A 94 4.12 -5.62 13.41
CA ILE A 94 3.47 -5.82 12.10
C ILE A 94 2.04 -6.27 12.32
N VAL A 95 1.11 -5.63 11.63
CA VAL A 95 -0.29 -6.03 11.49
C VAL A 95 -0.53 -6.33 10.01
N ILE A 96 -1.13 -7.47 9.71
CA ILE A 96 -1.48 -7.89 8.35
C ILE A 96 -2.98 -8.08 8.30
N ASN A 97 -3.67 -7.28 7.49
CA ASN A 97 -5.08 -7.49 7.21
C ASN A 97 -5.22 -8.20 5.87
N LEU A 98 -5.64 -9.47 5.93
CA LEU A 98 -5.78 -10.29 4.73
C LEU A 98 -6.96 -9.87 3.85
N ALA A 99 -7.96 -9.19 4.41
CA ALA A 99 -9.16 -8.77 3.67
C ALA A 99 -8.83 -7.68 2.63
N GLU A 100 -7.99 -6.72 3.00
CA GLU A 100 -7.53 -5.64 2.12
C GLU A 100 -6.15 -5.92 1.51
N MET A 101 -5.57 -7.10 1.79
CA MET A 101 -4.24 -7.48 1.33
C MET A 101 -3.19 -6.40 1.61
N ARG A 102 -3.12 -5.93 2.86
CA ARG A 102 -2.20 -4.87 3.28
C ARG A 102 -1.49 -5.16 4.59
N LEU A 103 -0.23 -4.74 4.67
CA LEU A 103 0.62 -4.79 5.85
C LEU A 103 0.74 -3.39 6.44
N TYR A 104 0.71 -3.31 7.77
CA TYR A 104 0.99 -2.11 8.56
C TYR A 104 2.10 -2.42 9.56
N TYR A 105 3.22 -1.72 9.44
CA TYR A 105 4.33 -1.79 10.38
C TYR A 105 4.37 -0.53 11.25
N TYR A 106 4.24 -0.74 12.55
CA TYR A 106 4.36 0.27 13.59
C TYR A 106 5.73 0.14 14.27
N PRO A 107 6.75 0.91 13.83
CA PRO A 107 8.05 0.92 14.47
C PRO A 107 7.94 1.42 15.91
N VAL A 108 8.93 1.06 16.73
CA VAL A 108 9.02 1.57 18.11
C VAL A 108 9.15 3.09 18.06
N ARG A 109 8.18 3.79 18.67
CA ARG A 109 8.14 5.24 18.75
C ARG A 109 9.44 5.79 19.37
N LYS A 110 10.10 6.69 18.65
CA LYS A 110 11.25 7.45 19.18
C LYS A 110 10.75 8.57 20.09
N LYS A 111 11.46 8.82 21.20
CA LYS A 111 11.08 9.87 22.15
C LYS A 111 11.01 11.23 21.44
N GLY A 112 9.88 11.93 21.61
CA GLY A 112 9.65 13.26 21.02
C GLY A 112 9.24 13.26 19.55
N GLN A 113 9.00 12.10 18.93
CA GLN A 113 8.47 11.97 17.57
C GLN A 113 7.03 11.43 17.59
N PRO A 114 6.21 11.71 16.56
CA PRO A 114 4.92 11.05 16.40
C PRO A 114 5.09 9.53 16.26
N GLN A 115 4.02 8.77 16.52
CA GLN A 115 4.00 7.35 16.14
C GLN A 115 3.92 7.29 14.62
N GLN A 116 4.66 6.38 14.00
CA GLN A 116 4.60 6.16 12.56
C GLN A 116 3.86 4.87 12.23
N VAL A 117 3.24 4.84 11.05
CA VAL A 117 2.78 3.61 10.40
C VAL A 117 3.36 3.56 9.00
N ILE A 118 4.00 2.45 8.68
CA ILE A 118 4.57 2.15 7.36
C ILE A 118 3.68 1.08 6.75
N THR A 119 3.14 1.30 5.56
CA THR A 119 2.14 0.40 4.96
C THR A 119 2.65 -0.12 3.64
N HIS A 120 2.34 -1.38 3.31
CA HIS A 120 2.69 -1.99 2.02
C HIS A 120 1.58 -2.93 1.55
N PRO A 121 1.28 -2.98 0.24
CA PRO A 121 0.38 -3.97 -0.32
C PRO A 121 1.05 -5.35 -0.29
N LEU A 122 0.23 -6.40 -0.28
CA LEU A 122 0.72 -7.78 -0.26
C LEU A 122 -0.06 -8.71 -1.17
N GLY A 123 0.60 -9.78 -1.61
CA GLY A 123 -0.05 -10.93 -2.24
C GLY A 123 -0.12 -12.08 -1.24
N VAL A 124 -1.22 -12.84 -1.28
CA VAL A 124 -1.48 -13.93 -0.32
C VAL A 124 -1.72 -15.27 -1.01
N GLY A 125 -1.89 -16.30 -0.20
CA GLY A 125 -2.27 -17.63 -0.67
C GLY A 125 -3.56 -17.64 -1.47
N ARG A 126 -3.57 -18.41 -2.56
CA ARG A 126 -4.80 -18.79 -3.25
C ARG A 126 -5.69 -19.61 -2.32
N GLU A 127 -6.96 -19.75 -2.70
CA GLU A 127 -7.90 -20.62 -2.00
C GLU A 127 -7.32 -22.03 -1.78
N GLY A 128 -7.53 -22.58 -0.58
CA GLY A 128 -6.95 -23.86 -0.14
C GLY A 128 -5.49 -23.78 0.32
N TRP A 129 -4.85 -22.60 0.19
CA TRP A 129 -3.52 -22.28 0.72
C TRP A 129 -3.56 -21.02 1.58
N THR A 130 -4.67 -20.82 2.28
CA THR A 130 -4.99 -19.61 3.02
C THR A 130 -3.94 -19.29 4.08
N THR A 131 -3.53 -18.03 4.14
CA THR A 131 -2.62 -17.55 5.19
C THR A 131 -3.35 -17.61 6.54
N PRO A 132 -2.83 -18.31 7.55
CA PRO A 132 -3.55 -18.52 8.81
C PRO A 132 -3.58 -17.24 9.64
N LEU A 133 -4.72 -17.03 10.32
CA LEU A 133 -4.91 -15.94 11.26
C LEU A 133 -4.16 -16.19 12.58
N GLY A 134 -3.84 -15.13 13.29
CA GLY A 134 -3.32 -15.18 14.66
C GLY A 134 -2.02 -14.40 14.88
N LYS A 135 -1.47 -14.57 16.08
CA LYS A 135 -0.26 -13.85 16.54
C LYS A 135 0.98 -14.71 16.36
N THR A 136 2.04 -14.10 15.84
CA THR A 136 3.36 -14.70 15.63
C THR A 136 4.45 -13.64 15.79
N ARG A 137 5.68 -13.92 15.32
CA ARG A 137 6.80 -12.97 15.31
C ARG A 137 7.80 -13.29 14.22
N ILE A 138 8.61 -12.31 13.83
CA ILE A 138 9.77 -12.55 12.97
C ILE A 138 10.82 -13.38 13.74
N ILE A 139 11.26 -14.52 13.19
CA ILE A 139 12.27 -15.40 13.82
C ILE A 139 13.61 -15.40 13.11
N GLN A 140 13.61 -15.09 11.81
CA GLN A 140 14.80 -15.12 10.98
C GLN A 140 14.63 -14.16 9.82
N LYS A 141 15.73 -13.54 9.41
CA LYS A 141 15.84 -12.72 8.20
C LYS A 141 16.97 -13.30 7.35
N LYS A 142 16.72 -13.53 6.06
CA LYS A 142 17.71 -14.02 5.10
C LYS A 142 17.70 -13.15 3.85
N LYS A 143 18.84 -12.54 3.56
CA LYS A 143 19.14 -11.94 2.25
C LYS A 143 19.56 -13.06 1.29
N ASP A 144 19.20 -12.92 0.03
CA ASP A 144 19.46 -13.86 -1.06
C ASP A 144 19.04 -15.30 -0.66
N PRO A 145 17.76 -15.52 -0.32
CA PRO A 145 17.29 -16.83 0.10
C PRO A 145 17.33 -17.82 -1.06
N THR A 146 17.77 -19.03 -0.80
CA THR A 146 17.45 -20.19 -1.65
C THR A 146 16.01 -20.63 -1.38
N TRP A 147 15.31 -21.11 -2.40
CA TRP A 147 13.97 -21.68 -2.25
C TRP A 147 14.01 -23.20 -2.46
N THR A 148 13.39 -23.93 -1.53
CA THR A 148 13.18 -25.38 -1.62
C THR A 148 11.68 -25.58 -1.74
N PRO A 149 11.15 -25.91 -2.93
CA PRO A 149 9.72 -26.09 -3.10
C PRO A 149 9.19 -27.18 -2.17
N PRO A 150 8.05 -26.96 -1.49
CA PRO A 150 7.36 -28.03 -0.76
C PRO A 150 6.99 -29.20 -1.68
N ALA A 151 6.83 -30.38 -1.10
CA ALA A 151 6.47 -31.59 -1.85
C ALA A 151 5.17 -31.44 -2.67
N SER A 152 4.20 -30.68 -2.15
CA SER A 152 2.95 -30.37 -2.84
C SER A 152 3.16 -29.56 -4.11
N ILE A 153 4.01 -28.53 -4.06
CA ILE A 153 4.35 -27.69 -5.22
C ILE A 153 5.13 -28.52 -6.25
N HIS A 154 6.08 -29.35 -5.80
CA HIS A 154 6.77 -30.27 -6.69
C HIS A 154 5.80 -31.20 -7.43
N ALA A 155 4.80 -31.76 -6.75
CA ALA A 155 3.81 -32.63 -7.37
C ALA A 155 2.97 -31.89 -8.42
N GLU A 156 2.48 -30.68 -8.11
CA GLU A 156 1.71 -29.84 -9.05
C GLU A 156 2.49 -29.53 -10.33
N HIS A 157 3.77 -29.19 -10.23
CA HIS A 157 4.64 -28.90 -11.37
C HIS A 157 5.01 -30.16 -12.19
N ILE A 158 5.13 -31.32 -11.54
CA ILE A 158 5.31 -32.59 -12.25
C ILE A 158 4.05 -32.92 -13.09
N GLU A 159 2.86 -32.71 -12.53
CA GLU A 159 1.58 -32.95 -13.22
C GLU A 159 1.39 -32.01 -14.42
N LYS A 160 1.83 -30.75 -14.29
CA LYS A 160 1.79 -29.74 -15.37
C LYS A 160 2.87 -29.91 -16.44
N GLY A 161 3.81 -30.84 -16.24
CA GLY A 161 4.90 -31.11 -17.18
C GLY A 161 6.06 -30.12 -17.11
N ASP A 162 6.17 -29.33 -16.04
CA ASP A 162 7.20 -28.32 -15.82
C ASP A 162 7.96 -28.56 -14.48
N PRO A 163 8.69 -29.69 -14.34
CA PRO A 163 9.26 -30.10 -13.06
C PRO A 163 10.27 -29.08 -12.50
N LEU A 164 10.07 -28.69 -11.24
CA LEU A 164 10.97 -27.78 -10.53
C LEU A 164 12.25 -28.47 -10.04
N PRO A 165 13.39 -27.75 -9.96
CA PRO A 165 14.58 -28.24 -9.29
C PRO A 165 14.35 -28.37 -7.77
N LYS A 166 15.07 -29.29 -7.12
CA LYS A 166 14.98 -29.50 -5.65
C LYS A 166 15.31 -28.24 -4.85
N VAL A 167 16.18 -27.40 -5.39
CA VAL A 167 16.56 -26.10 -4.81
C VAL A 167 16.66 -25.11 -5.95
N VAL A 168 15.92 -24.02 -5.85
CA VAL A 168 16.08 -22.83 -6.67
C VAL A 168 17.12 -21.93 -5.98
N PRO A 169 18.25 -21.60 -6.64
CA PRO A 169 19.27 -20.74 -6.06
C PRO A 169 18.77 -19.32 -5.88
N ALA A 170 19.49 -18.50 -5.11
CA ALA A 170 19.24 -17.07 -5.09
C ALA A 170 19.49 -16.44 -6.47
N GLY A 171 18.74 -15.39 -6.81
CA GLY A 171 18.86 -14.69 -8.08
C GLY A 171 17.51 -14.17 -8.59
N PRO A 172 17.51 -13.52 -9.77
CA PRO A 172 16.31 -12.91 -10.35
C PRO A 172 15.15 -13.90 -10.58
N ASP A 173 15.46 -15.16 -10.84
CA ASP A 173 14.45 -16.19 -11.11
C ASP A 173 13.88 -16.83 -9.83
N ASN A 174 14.39 -16.46 -8.66
CA ASN A 174 13.92 -17.02 -7.40
C ASN A 174 12.56 -16.40 -7.01
N PRO A 175 11.51 -17.22 -6.81
CA PRO A 175 10.18 -16.70 -6.47
C PRO A 175 10.08 -16.09 -5.07
N LEU A 176 11.11 -16.26 -4.22
CA LEU A 176 11.22 -15.57 -2.94
C LEU A 176 11.81 -14.15 -3.05
N GLY A 177 12.28 -13.75 -4.23
CA GLY A 177 13.02 -12.50 -4.41
C GLY A 177 14.33 -12.45 -3.62
N ALA A 178 14.84 -11.24 -3.41
CA ALA A 178 16.14 -11.01 -2.76
C ALA A 178 16.10 -11.05 -1.23
N TYR A 179 14.92 -10.97 -0.61
CA TYR A 179 14.78 -10.85 0.84
C TYR A 179 13.62 -11.72 1.34
N ALA A 180 13.85 -12.41 2.46
CA ALA A 180 12.81 -13.16 3.16
C ALA A 180 12.93 -13.00 4.69
N MET A 181 11.79 -12.86 5.35
CA MET A 181 11.63 -12.82 6.80
C MET A 181 10.70 -13.96 7.25
N ARG A 182 11.21 -14.93 8.00
CA ARG A 182 10.44 -16.08 8.48
C ARG A 182 9.62 -15.71 9.70
N LEU A 183 8.41 -16.24 9.75
CA LEU A 183 7.51 -16.14 10.90
C LEU A 183 7.77 -17.30 11.88
N ALA A 184 7.39 -17.12 13.15
CA ALA A 184 7.29 -18.19 14.16
C ALA A 184 6.07 -19.09 13.88
N MET A 185 5.91 -19.46 12.62
CA MET A 185 4.78 -20.18 12.07
C MET A 185 5.36 -21.03 10.94
N PRO A 186 5.46 -22.36 11.12
CA PRO A 186 6.20 -23.22 10.20
C PRO A 186 5.73 -23.08 8.76
N GLY A 187 6.67 -22.81 7.85
CA GLY A 187 6.39 -22.67 6.41
C GLY A 187 6.02 -21.27 5.93
N TYR A 188 5.72 -20.32 6.83
CA TYR A 188 5.28 -18.97 6.46
C TYR A 188 6.39 -17.93 6.55
N LEU A 189 6.38 -17.00 5.60
CA LEU A 189 7.40 -15.99 5.42
C LEU A 189 6.82 -14.76 4.71
N LEU A 190 7.33 -13.59 5.07
CA LEU A 190 7.22 -12.35 4.30
C LEU A 190 8.40 -12.33 3.33
N HIS A 191 8.15 -12.16 2.04
CA HIS A 191 9.21 -12.18 1.03
C HIS A 191 8.90 -11.32 -0.18
N GLY A 192 9.94 -11.04 -0.97
CA GLY A 192 9.78 -10.38 -2.26
C GLY A 192 9.24 -11.34 -3.31
N THR A 193 9.10 -10.89 -4.54
CA THR A 193 8.64 -11.75 -5.64
C THR A 193 9.36 -11.37 -6.92
N ASN A 194 9.63 -12.35 -7.78
CA ASN A 194 10.04 -12.08 -9.16
C ASN A 194 8.84 -11.86 -10.11
N ARG A 195 7.63 -11.88 -9.57
CA ARG A 195 6.36 -11.64 -10.26
C ARG A 195 5.57 -10.56 -9.48
N PRO A 196 5.96 -9.28 -9.60
CA PRO A 196 5.36 -8.18 -8.82
C PRO A 196 3.88 -7.98 -9.12
N TYR A 197 3.42 -8.32 -10.33
CA TYR A 197 2.00 -8.28 -10.71
C TYR A 197 1.08 -9.21 -9.89
N GLY A 198 1.64 -10.07 -9.03
CA GLY A 198 0.88 -10.87 -8.07
C GLY A 198 0.63 -10.20 -6.72
N VAL A 199 1.14 -8.98 -6.49
CA VAL A 199 0.89 -8.20 -5.26
C VAL A 199 -0.50 -7.56 -5.33
N GLY A 200 -1.26 -7.65 -4.25
CA GLY A 200 -2.70 -7.35 -4.25
C GLY A 200 -3.56 -8.46 -4.88
N LEU A 201 -3.03 -9.68 -5.00
CA LEU A 201 -3.75 -10.86 -5.49
C LEU A 201 -3.52 -12.11 -4.63
N ARG A 202 -4.46 -13.06 -4.73
CA ARG A 202 -4.43 -14.37 -4.07
C ARG A 202 -3.79 -15.44 -4.97
N VAL A 203 -2.47 -15.36 -5.17
CA VAL A 203 -1.74 -16.19 -6.16
C VAL A 203 -0.62 -17.05 -5.59
N SER A 204 -0.36 -16.99 -4.29
CA SER A 204 0.72 -17.76 -3.66
C SER A 204 0.25 -19.12 -3.17
N HIS A 205 1.18 -19.98 -2.77
CA HIS A 205 0.91 -21.23 -2.03
C HIS A 205 0.96 -21.00 -0.51
N GLY A 206 0.50 -19.83 -0.04
CA GLY A 206 0.30 -19.48 1.37
C GLY A 206 1.35 -18.55 2.00
N CYS A 207 2.45 -18.24 1.30
CA CYS A 207 3.39 -17.22 1.76
C CYS A 207 2.90 -15.79 1.44
N ILE A 208 3.40 -14.80 2.16
CA ILE A 208 3.01 -13.40 2.01
C ILE A 208 4.07 -12.70 1.14
N ARG A 209 3.64 -12.24 -0.04
CA ARG A 209 4.47 -11.61 -1.05
C ARG A 209 4.36 -10.09 -0.94
N LEU A 210 5.49 -9.40 -1.03
CA LEU A 210 5.55 -7.95 -1.16
C LEU A 210 6.27 -7.58 -2.46
N PHE A 211 6.17 -6.33 -2.89
CA PHE A 211 7.03 -5.85 -3.96
C PHE A 211 8.52 -5.96 -3.57
N PRO A 212 9.43 -6.14 -4.54
CA PRO A 212 10.87 -6.22 -4.27
C PRO A 212 11.42 -5.07 -3.41
N GLU A 213 11.00 -3.85 -3.70
CA GLU A 213 11.36 -2.61 -2.99
C GLU A 213 10.82 -2.58 -1.56
N ASP A 214 9.59 -3.05 -1.35
CA ASP A 214 8.93 -3.06 -0.03
C ASP A 214 9.55 -4.08 0.91
N ILE A 215 9.83 -5.29 0.42
CA ILE A 215 10.48 -6.30 1.25
C ILE A 215 11.90 -5.86 1.60
N GLU A 216 12.62 -5.20 0.69
CA GLU A 216 13.96 -4.68 0.97
C GLU A 216 13.89 -3.62 2.08
N HIS A 217 12.94 -2.69 1.97
CA HIS A 217 12.72 -1.68 2.99
C HIS A 217 12.38 -2.29 4.35
N LEU A 218 11.36 -3.15 4.42
CA LEU A 218 10.99 -3.85 5.67
C LEU A 218 12.15 -4.68 6.22
N PHE A 219 12.90 -5.37 5.36
CA PHE A 219 14.08 -6.11 5.76
C PHE A 219 15.16 -5.19 6.35
N GLY A 220 15.28 -3.95 5.90
CA GLY A 220 16.20 -2.98 6.49
C GLY A 220 15.83 -2.57 7.91
N ILE A 221 14.54 -2.39 8.18
CA ILE A 221 14.07 -1.70 9.40
C ILE A 221 13.45 -2.60 10.47
N VAL A 222 12.88 -3.75 10.09
CA VAL A 222 12.15 -4.64 11.01
C VAL A 222 13.13 -5.53 11.80
N PRO A 223 13.20 -5.44 13.14
CA PRO A 223 14.03 -6.33 13.94
C PRO A 223 13.52 -7.78 13.96
N VAL A 224 14.42 -8.74 14.20
CA VAL A 224 14.01 -10.09 14.64
C VAL A 224 13.30 -9.98 15.99
N ASN A 225 12.31 -10.85 16.23
CA ASN A 225 11.36 -10.84 17.34
C ASN A 225 10.28 -9.77 17.29
N THR A 226 10.20 -8.97 16.22
CA THR A 226 9.04 -8.09 16.00
C THR A 226 7.76 -8.92 16.01
N PRO A 227 6.76 -8.57 16.83
CA PRO A 227 5.48 -9.25 16.85
C PRO A 227 4.75 -9.01 15.52
N VAL A 228 4.01 -10.03 15.09
CA VAL A 228 3.20 -10.01 13.88
C VAL A 228 1.79 -10.47 14.28
N GLU A 229 0.76 -9.72 13.89
CA GLU A 229 -0.64 -10.11 14.02
C GLU A 229 -1.25 -10.21 12.62
N ILE A 230 -1.77 -11.39 12.28
CA ILE A 230 -2.47 -11.64 11.03
C ILE A 230 -3.96 -11.71 11.37
N LEU A 231 -4.72 -10.77 10.83
CA LEU A 231 -6.15 -10.60 11.08
C LEU A 231 -6.94 -10.52 9.78
N TYR A 232 -8.25 -10.51 9.93
CA TYR A 232 -9.20 -10.41 8.82
C TYR A 232 -10.32 -9.45 9.20
N GLN A 233 -10.17 -8.18 8.77
CA GLN A 233 -11.14 -7.10 8.98
C GLN A 233 -11.57 -6.57 7.60
N PRO A 234 -12.59 -7.16 6.95
CA PRO A 234 -13.08 -6.72 5.65
C PRO A 234 -13.86 -5.41 5.73
N TYR A 235 -14.40 -5.09 6.91
CA TYR A 235 -15.13 -3.86 7.17
C TYR A 235 -14.42 -3.10 8.28
N LYS A 236 -14.18 -1.81 8.05
CA LYS A 236 -13.57 -0.89 9.01
C LYS A 236 -14.38 0.40 9.04
N ALA A 237 -14.48 0.99 10.21
CA ALA A 237 -15.05 2.31 10.40
C ALA A 237 -14.19 3.11 11.38
N ALA A 238 -14.15 4.43 11.21
CA ALA A 238 -13.45 5.34 12.10
C ALA A 238 -14.03 6.76 12.00
N LEU A 239 -13.96 7.50 13.10
CA LEU A 239 -14.24 8.93 13.11
C LEU A 239 -12.97 9.72 12.75
N HIS A 240 -13.15 10.77 11.97
CA HIS A 240 -12.17 11.83 11.77
C HIS A 240 -12.89 13.16 11.74
N GLU A 241 -12.52 14.08 12.65
CA GLU A 241 -13.19 15.37 12.83
C GLU A 241 -14.72 15.26 13.02
N ASN A 242 -15.16 14.24 13.79
CA ASN A 242 -16.56 13.88 14.02
C ASN A 242 -17.35 13.42 12.79
N ILE A 243 -16.66 13.17 11.67
CA ILE A 243 -17.25 12.58 10.47
C ILE A 243 -16.92 11.08 10.49
N LEU A 244 -17.95 10.25 10.30
CA LEU A 244 -17.78 8.81 10.21
C LEU A 244 -17.36 8.41 8.80
N TYR A 245 -16.28 7.64 8.72
CA TYR A 245 -15.83 7.00 7.50
C TYR A 245 -15.98 5.50 7.63
N ILE A 246 -16.31 4.86 6.50
CA ILE A 246 -16.39 3.42 6.37
C ILE A 246 -15.57 2.94 5.19
N GLU A 247 -15.09 1.70 5.29
CA GLU A 247 -14.28 1.04 4.28
C GLU A 247 -14.71 -0.43 4.22
N ALA A 248 -14.96 -0.93 3.01
CA ALA A 248 -15.45 -2.29 2.79
C ALA A 248 -14.69 -3.00 1.65
N HIS A 249 -14.21 -4.20 1.97
CA HIS A 249 -13.46 -5.07 1.07
C HIS A 249 -14.23 -6.34 0.76
N GLU A 250 -13.87 -7.00 -0.34
CA GLU A 250 -14.48 -8.26 -0.77
C GLU A 250 -14.29 -9.35 0.29
N ILE A 251 -15.36 -10.12 0.56
CA ILE A 251 -15.29 -11.25 1.48
C ILE A 251 -14.68 -12.47 0.78
N GLN A 252 -13.62 -12.99 1.38
CA GLN A 252 -12.98 -14.26 1.03
C GLN A 252 -13.69 -15.41 1.76
N ASN A 253 -14.56 -16.12 1.04
CA ASN A 253 -15.42 -17.18 1.60
C ASN A 253 -14.67 -18.35 2.25
N ASP A 254 -13.40 -18.56 1.91
CA ASP A 254 -12.55 -19.59 2.51
C ASP A 254 -11.89 -19.17 3.83
N ILE A 255 -11.86 -17.86 4.13
CA ILE A 255 -11.43 -17.32 5.43
C ILE A 255 -12.65 -17.10 6.33
N ASP A 256 -13.74 -16.62 5.73
CA ASP A 256 -14.93 -16.19 6.41
C ASP A 256 -16.15 -16.87 5.80
N SER A 257 -16.68 -17.85 6.53
CA SER A 257 -17.82 -18.67 6.09
C SER A 257 -19.18 -17.99 6.32
N ARG A 258 -19.22 -16.69 6.66
CA ARG A 258 -20.48 -15.95 6.77
C ARG A 258 -21.11 -15.85 5.38
N GLU A 259 -22.29 -16.42 5.20
CA GLU A 259 -23.03 -16.35 3.93
C GLU A 259 -23.72 -14.99 3.73
N GLY A 260 -23.67 -14.46 2.51
CA GLY A 260 -24.49 -13.32 2.05
C GLY A 260 -24.05 -11.92 2.51
N ASN A 261 -24.94 -10.94 2.35
CA ASN A 261 -24.76 -9.54 2.79
C ASN A 261 -24.85 -9.41 4.33
N ASN A 262 -24.08 -10.20 5.07
CA ASN A 262 -24.05 -10.13 6.53
C ASN A 262 -23.43 -8.79 6.96
N MET A 263 -24.29 -7.84 7.29
CA MET A 263 -23.92 -6.49 7.74
C MET A 263 -23.42 -6.44 9.18
N THR A 264 -23.63 -7.49 9.98
CA THR A 264 -23.25 -7.50 11.41
C THR A 264 -21.83 -7.00 11.67
N PRO A 265 -20.79 -7.34 10.88
CA PRO A 265 -19.44 -6.89 11.16
C PRO A 265 -19.23 -5.41 10.77
N MET A 266 -19.95 -4.90 9.76
CA MET A 266 -19.96 -3.46 9.45
C MET A 266 -20.68 -2.68 10.55
N VAL A 267 -21.83 -3.17 11.01
CA VAL A 267 -22.58 -2.59 12.15
C VAL A 267 -21.70 -2.55 13.40
N ALA A 268 -20.99 -3.64 13.69
CA ALA A 268 -20.05 -3.70 14.82
C ALA A 268 -18.93 -2.66 14.67
N ALA A 269 -18.31 -2.56 13.48
CA ALA A 269 -17.27 -1.57 13.23
C ALA A 269 -17.76 -0.12 13.44
N ILE A 270 -18.99 0.18 13.00
CA ILE A 270 -19.61 1.50 13.19
C ILE A 270 -19.86 1.78 14.67
N LEU A 271 -20.43 0.81 15.41
CA LEU A 271 -20.64 0.95 16.85
C LEU A 271 -19.34 1.18 17.60
N ASP A 272 -18.29 0.42 17.28
CA ASP A 272 -16.97 0.58 17.88
C ASP A 272 -16.35 1.96 17.58
N ALA A 273 -16.72 2.59 16.46
CA ALA A 273 -16.19 3.88 16.05
C ALA A 273 -16.88 5.10 16.69
N GLN A 274 -18.19 5.06 16.94
CA GLN A 274 -18.95 6.24 17.40
C GLN A 274 -19.96 5.98 18.54
N ASP A 275 -19.99 4.78 19.13
CA ASP A 275 -20.91 4.36 20.19
C ASP A 275 -22.41 4.58 19.86
N GLN A 276 -22.73 4.74 18.57
CA GLN A 276 -24.06 5.08 18.06
C GLN A 276 -24.33 4.38 16.73
N MET A 277 -25.58 3.95 16.53
CA MET A 277 -26.04 3.45 15.24
C MET A 277 -26.16 4.59 14.22
N LEU A 278 -26.02 4.25 12.94
CA LEU A 278 -26.37 5.17 11.86
C LEU A 278 -27.86 5.51 11.91
N SER A 279 -28.17 6.70 11.38
CA SER A 279 -29.55 7.12 11.14
C SER A 279 -30.20 6.23 10.06
N ASP A 280 -31.54 6.16 10.05
CA ASP A 280 -32.29 5.45 9.00
C ASP A 280 -31.99 5.98 7.58
N ASP A 281 -31.60 7.26 7.47
CA ASP A 281 -31.25 7.90 6.20
C ASP A 281 -29.83 7.55 5.72
N ASP A 282 -28.93 7.20 6.65
CA ASP A 282 -27.51 6.93 6.37
C ASP A 282 -27.26 5.45 6.05
N TRP A 283 -28.11 4.55 6.55
CA TRP A 283 -27.98 3.10 6.36
C TRP A 283 -27.94 2.65 4.89
N PRO A 284 -28.79 3.15 3.98
CA PRO A 284 -28.74 2.77 2.56
C PRO A 284 -27.38 3.07 1.91
N PHE A 285 -26.71 4.13 2.36
CA PHE A 285 -25.39 4.50 1.88
C PHE A 285 -24.33 3.51 2.38
N ALA A 286 -24.35 3.18 3.68
CA ALA A 286 -23.44 2.18 4.24
C ALA A 286 -23.64 0.80 3.59
N GLU A 287 -24.88 0.44 3.29
CA GLU A 287 -25.21 -0.79 2.57
C GLU A 287 -24.63 -0.81 1.14
N ASP A 288 -24.69 0.32 0.44
CA ASP A 288 -24.11 0.43 -0.90
C ASP A 288 -22.59 0.26 -0.89
N VAL A 289 -21.89 0.87 0.08
CA VAL A 289 -20.44 0.70 0.26
C VAL A 289 -20.08 -0.76 0.54
N VAL A 290 -20.81 -1.41 1.46
CA VAL A 290 -20.60 -2.83 1.75
C VAL A 290 -20.85 -3.68 0.51
N ARG A 291 -21.95 -3.47 -0.21
CA ARG A 291 -22.30 -4.28 -1.40
C ARG A 291 -21.28 -4.14 -2.53
N LYS A 292 -20.72 -2.93 -2.71
CA LYS A 292 -19.77 -2.64 -3.78
C LYS A 292 -18.36 -3.19 -3.52
N HIS A 293 -17.94 -3.28 -2.25
CA HIS A 293 -16.63 -3.81 -1.86
C HIS A 293 -15.44 -3.13 -2.57
N HIS A 294 -15.55 -1.84 -2.91
CA HIS A 294 -14.50 -1.15 -3.68
C HIS A 294 -13.21 -0.91 -2.89
N GLY A 295 -13.21 -1.11 -1.56
CA GLY A 295 -12.05 -0.85 -0.70
C GLY A 295 -11.74 0.63 -0.49
N ILE A 296 -12.63 1.53 -0.91
CA ILE A 296 -12.42 2.99 -0.83
C ILE A 296 -12.96 3.50 0.51
N VAL A 297 -12.13 4.24 1.24
CA VAL A 297 -12.54 4.95 2.46
C VAL A 297 -13.51 6.07 2.09
N THR A 298 -14.75 5.94 2.57
CA THR A 298 -15.87 6.79 2.16
C THR A 298 -16.50 7.48 3.36
N LYS A 299 -16.79 8.78 3.23
CA LYS A 299 -17.56 9.55 4.22
C LYS A 299 -19.01 9.10 4.21
N ILE A 300 -19.59 8.80 5.38
CA ILE A 300 -21.03 8.64 5.50
C ILE A 300 -21.71 9.98 5.16
N ASN A 301 -22.81 9.93 4.40
CA ASN A 301 -23.66 11.07 4.01
C ASN A 301 -23.11 12.05 2.96
N GLN A 302 -22.03 11.69 2.26
CA GLN A 302 -21.54 12.45 1.10
C GLN A 302 -21.21 11.49 -0.04
N GLN A 303 -21.59 11.85 -1.28
CA GLN A 303 -21.17 11.10 -2.45
C GLN A 303 -19.67 11.31 -2.73
N GLU A 304 -19.06 10.31 -3.33
CA GLU A 304 -17.72 10.36 -3.88
C GLU A 304 -17.63 11.50 -4.91
N GLY A 305 -16.78 12.51 -4.66
CA GLY A 305 -16.77 13.72 -5.48
C GLY A 305 -16.21 14.99 -4.84
N ASP A 306 -15.76 14.94 -3.59
CA ASP A 306 -15.06 16.05 -2.91
C ASP A 306 -13.63 16.24 -3.48
N PHE A 307 -13.49 16.39 -4.78
CA PHE A 307 -12.22 16.79 -5.41
C PHE A 307 -12.28 18.28 -5.73
N VAL A 308 -11.15 18.96 -5.58
CA VAL A 308 -11.09 20.37 -6.00
C VAL A 308 -11.11 20.42 -7.51
N GLU A 309 -12.26 20.81 -8.05
CA GLU A 309 -12.44 21.03 -9.48
C GLU A 309 -11.65 22.26 -9.93
N ASP A 310 -11.22 22.25 -11.18
CA ASP A 310 -10.50 23.33 -11.85
C ASP A 310 -9.15 23.73 -11.20
N VAL A 311 -8.61 22.91 -10.29
CA VAL A 311 -7.25 23.06 -9.75
C VAL A 311 -6.45 21.80 -10.04
N TRP A 312 -5.30 21.98 -10.69
CA TRP A 312 -4.50 20.87 -11.19
C TRP A 312 -3.12 20.82 -10.54
N PHE A 313 -2.59 19.61 -10.42
CA PHE A 313 -1.28 19.38 -9.84
C PHE A 313 -0.51 18.30 -10.61
N VAL A 314 0.77 18.18 -10.32
CA VAL A 314 1.61 17.05 -10.75
C VAL A 314 2.06 16.26 -9.53
N HIS A 315 1.88 14.94 -9.58
CA HIS A 315 2.28 14.02 -8.51
C HIS A 315 3.23 12.95 -9.05
N GLY A 316 4.29 12.68 -8.31
CA GLY A 316 5.36 11.76 -8.70
C GLY A 316 5.49 10.52 -7.84
N GLY A 317 4.60 10.28 -6.88
CA GLY A 317 4.65 9.16 -5.94
C GLY A 317 4.77 9.60 -4.47
N VAL A 318 4.66 8.62 -3.57
CA VAL A 318 4.36 8.83 -2.14
C VAL A 318 5.57 8.66 -1.21
N ASN A 319 6.77 8.58 -1.78
CA ASN A 319 7.97 8.15 -1.06
C ASN A 319 9.15 9.13 -1.22
N GLN A 320 10.19 8.95 -0.41
CA GLN A 320 11.32 9.89 -0.36
C GLN A 320 12.14 9.93 -1.65
N GLU A 321 12.16 8.84 -2.43
CA GLU A 321 12.81 8.84 -3.74
C GLU A 321 12.06 9.75 -4.71
N ALA A 322 10.73 9.63 -4.77
CA ALA A 322 9.88 10.49 -5.58
C ALA A 322 10.14 11.96 -5.23
N LYS A 323 10.13 12.31 -3.93
CA LYS A 323 10.49 13.65 -3.46
C LYS A 323 11.86 14.12 -3.95
N SER A 324 12.87 13.28 -3.82
CA SER A 324 14.24 13.62 -4.22
C SER A 324 14.33 13.91 -5.73
N LYS A 325 13.72 13.05 -6.56
CA LYS A 325 13.68 13.21 -8.02
C LYS A 325 12.89 14.44 -8.45
N MET A 326 11.70 14.64 -7.88
CA MET A 326 10.88 15.84 -8.12
C MET A 326 11.65 17.12 -7.75
N THR A 327 12.33 17.14 -6.60
CA THR A 327 13.13 18.29 -6.16
C THR A 327 14.25 18.60 -7.15
N GLN A 328 14.95 17.57 -7.63
CA GLN A 328 16.01 17.71 -8.63
C GLN A 328 15.49 18.28 -9.95
N ALA A 329 14.33 17.80 -10.43
CA ALA A 329 13.69 18.31 -11.64
C ALA A 329 13.35 19.80 -11.52
N LEU A 330 12.61 20.17 -10.47
CA LEU A 330 12.16 21.54 -10.25
C LEU A 330 13.32 22.53 -10.06
N THR A 331 14.40 22.07 -9.43
CA THR A 331 15.64 22.86 -9.30
C THR A 331 16.25 23.15 -10.66
N THR A 332 16.27 22.15 -11.54
CA THR A 332 16.78 22.28 -12.91
C THR A 332 15.92 23.23 -13.74
N LEU A 333 14.61 23.26 -13.48
CA LEU A 333 13.64 24.11 -14.18
C LEU A 333 13.58 25.56 -13.68
N ASN A 334 14.34 25.92 -12.64
CA ASN A 334 14.22 27.21 -11.94
C ASN A 334 12.76 27.55 -11.56
N SER A 335 11.94 26.53 -11.32
CA SER A 335 10.57 26.71 -10.85
C SER A 335 10.62 26.98 -9.35
N GLY A 336 10.10 28.12 -8.90
CA GLY A 336 10.01 28.48 -7.48
C GLY A 336 9.04 27.62 -6.68
N ASP A 337 8.88 27.94 -5.39
CA ASP A 337 8.09 27.27 -4.33
C ASP A 337 7.64 25.82 -4.60
N TYR A 338 8.51 24.93 -4.11
CA TYR A 338 8.73 23.59 -4.66
C TYR A 338 7.59 22.60 -4.49
N PHE A 339 6.73 22.75 -3.48
CA PHE A 339 5.68 21.77 -3.21
C PHE A 339 4.49 22.42 -2.52
N TRP A 340 3.29 22.09 -2.99
CA TRP A 340 2.06 22.44 -2.31
C TRP A 340 1.90 21.56 -1.06
N PRO A 341 1.48 22.11 0.10
CA PRO A 341 1.25 21.32 1.30
C PRO A 341 0.09 20.34 1.09
N ILE A 342 0.21 19.15 1.66
CA ILE A 342 -0.85 18.12 1.63
C ILE A 342 -1.13 17.68 3.06
N GLN A 343 -2.39 17.71 3.45
CA GLN A 343 -2.83 17.25 4.76
C GLN A 343 -2.95 15.72 4.76
N GLY A 344 -2.41 15.08 5.80
CA GLY A 344 -2.47 13.62 5.95
C GLY A 344 -1.67 12.83 4.90
N GLY A 345 -0.89 13.50 4.05
CA GLY A 345 -0.03 12.87 3.05
C GLY A 345 1.10 12.02 3.65
N ALA A 346 1.61 11.10 2.85
CA ALA A 346 2.73 10.26 3.25
C ALA A 346 4.03 11.06 3.37
N ILE A 347 4.96 10.59 4.21
CA ILE A 347 6.27 11.21 4.42
C ILE A 347 7.11 11.04 3.15
N GLY A 348 7.24 12.13 2.39
CA GLY A 348 7.93 12.12 1.09
C GLY A 348 6.97 12.26 -0.09
N GLU A 349 5.67 12.28 0.16
CA GLU A 349 4.69 12.68 -0.83
C GLU A 349 4.88 14.16 -1.19
N VAL A 350 4.73 14.45 -2.48
CA VAL A 350 4.97 15.77 -3.04
C VAL A 350 3.97 16.07 -4.14
N LEU A 351 3.45 17.29 -4.10
CA LEU A 351 2.50 17.82 -5.06
C LEU A 351 3.06 19.11 -5.64
N VAL A 352 3.12 19.21 -6.97
CA VAL A 352 3.61 20.40 -7.67
C VAL A 352 2.42 21.14 -8.27
N GLY A 353 2.38 22.47 -8.07
CA GLY A 353 1.28 23.33 -8.48
C GLY A 353 0.90 24.32 -7.38
N PRO A 354 -0.34 24.84 -7.38
CA PRO A 354 -1.42 24.54 -8.32
C PRO A 354 -1.14 25.08 -9.73
N PHE A 355 -1.76 24.45 -10.73
CA PHE A 355 -1.85 24.93 -12.10
C PHE A 355 -3.29 25.33 -12.40
N ASP A 356 -3.45 26.38 -13.21
CA ASP A 356 -4.75 26.94 -13.57
C ASP A 356 -5.54 26.04 -14.54
N ASP A 357 -4.84 25.17 -15.28
CA ASP A 357 -5.44 24.26 -16.25
C ASP A 357 -4.63 22.96 -16.42
N GLU A 358 -5.31 21.94 -16.94
CA GLU A 358 -4.75 20.59 -17.18
C GLU A 358 -3.52 20.63 -18.09
N HIS A 359 -3.54 21.48 -19.11
CA HIS A 359 -2.48 21.55 -20.11
C HIS A 359 -1.17 22.09 -19.51
N GLN A 360 -1.23 23.07 -18.61
CA GLN A 360 -0.07 23.53 -17.84
C GLN A 360 0.51 22.42 -16.95
N ALA A 361 -0.37 21.70 -16.24
CA ALA A 361 0.05 20.58 -15.40
C ALA A 361 0.72 19.47 -16.23
N GLU A 362 0.15 19.11 -17.39
CA GLU A 362 0.76 18.13 -18.30
C GLU A 362 2.11 18.58 -18.86
N GLN A 363 2.26 19.87 -19.20
CA GLN A 363 3.55 20.40 -19.65
C GLN A 363 4.61 20.25 -18.57
N MET A 364 4.27 20.57 -17.31
CA MET A 364 5.15 20.32 -16.17
C MET A 364 5.45 18.82 -16.01
N ALA A 365 4.43 17.97 -16.07
CA ALA A 365 4.58 16.52 -15.93
C ALA A 365 5.55 15.94 -16.98
N ARG A 366 5.37 16.31 -18.25
CA ARG A 366 6.26 15.89 -19.36
C ARG A 366 7.70 16.34 -19.13
N GLU A 367 7.90 17.56 -18.67
CA GLU A 367 9.24 18.10 -18.44
C GLU A 367 9.93 17.45 -17.23
N VAL A 368 9.21 17.21 -16.15
CA VAL A 368 9.71 16.48 -14.98
C VAL A 368 10.08 15.04 -15.37
N ASN A 369 9.21 14.35 -16.12
CA ASN A 369 9.49 13.01 -16.62
C ASN A 369 10.76 13.01 -17.46
N ARG A 370 10.87 13.93 -18.43
CA ARG A 370 12.05 14.08 -19.31
C ARG A 370 13.36 14.27 -18.53
N LEU A 371 13.34 14.97 -17.40
CA LEU A 371 14.52 15.25 -16.58
C LEU A 371 14.91 14.11 -15.63
N THR A 372 13.95 13.29 -15.21
CA THR A 372 14.13 12.32 -14.12
C THR A 372 13.95 10.86 -14.53
N ASP A 373 13.46 10.63 -15.76
CA ASP A 373 13.05 9.31 -16.25
C ASP A 373 12.06 8.64 -15.29
N MET A 374 11.18 9.46 -14.71
CA MET A 374 10.23 9.06 -13.69
C MET A 374 8.82 9.33 -14.20
N PRO A 375 7.92 8.33 -14.18
CA PRO A 375 6.53 8.58 -14.49
C PRO A 375 5.95 9.50 -13.41
N VAL A 376 5.30 10.55 -13.89
CA VAL A 376 4.57 11.53 -13.09
C VAL A 376 3.25 11.77 -13.77
N TRP A 377 2.21 12.06 -12.99
CA TRP A 377 0.87 12.23 -13.51
C TRP A 377 0.33 13.59 -13.17
N THR A 378 -0.50 14.11 -14.08
CA THR A 378 -1.42 15.19 -13.77
C THR A 378 -2.50 14.63 -12.84
N VAL A 379 -2.78 15.36 -11.75
CA VAL A 379 -3.72 14.91 -10.72
C VAL A 379 -4.71 15.98 -10.27
N LYS A 380 -5.85 15.51 -9.76
CA LYS A 380 -6.76 16.27 -8.88
C LYS A 380 -6.70 15.68 -7.48
N VAL A 381 -6.76 16.55 -6.47
CA VAL A 381 -6.63 16.17 -5.06
C VAL A 381 -7.96 16.36 -4.34
N SER A 382 -8.24 15.51 -3.36
CA SER A 382 -9.45 15.64 -2.55
C SER A 382 -9.41 16.95 -1.74
N SER A 383 -10.57 17.58 -1.56
CA SER A 383 -10.69 18.89 -0.91
C SER A 383 -10.28 18.89 0.56
N ASP A 384 -10.35 17.74 1.21
CA ASP A 384 -9.90 17.52 2.60
C ASP A 384 -8.39 17.23 2.71
N ALA A 385 -7.69 17.09 1.59
CA ALA A 385 -6.24 16.92 1.56
C ALA A 385 -5.48 18.21 1.25
N LEU A 386 -6.17 19.29 0.88
CA LEU A 386 -5.64 20.64 0.69
C LEU A 386 -6.00 21.49 1.91
#